data_AF-A0A524CMR9-F1
#
_entry.id   AF-A0A524CMR9-F1
#
_cell.length_a   1.000
_cell.length_b   1.000
_cell.length_c   1.000
_cell.angle_alpha   90.00
_cell.angle_beta   90.00
_cell.angle_gamma   90.00
#
_symmetry.space_group_name_H-M   'P 1'
#
loop_
_entity.id
_entity.type
_entity.pdbx_description
1 polymer ?
#
loop_
_entity_poly.entity_id
_entity_poly.type
_entity_poly.pdbx_seq_one_letter_code
_entity_poly.pdbx_strand_id
1 'polypeptide(L)'
;METDQKYYNLSLDQLYTELNTNANSGLSEEEVKQRLEKYGLNELPKYKRSFVKIYLAPLFNWLIVIYLFGALILFLASLFGLSSNILIIALTLGIVLLNCLVAIIQQYRAQKKLKALQELAAPTT
;
A
#
# COMPACT_ATOMS: atom_id res chain seq x y z
N MET A 1 17.87 -21.16 3.18
CA MET A 1 17.55 -22.56 2.89
C MET A 1 16.43 -22.55 1.88
N GLU A 2 16.77 -22.82 0.61
CA GLU A 2 15.81 -22.89 -0.49
C GLU A 2 14.98 -24.17 -0.34
N THR A 3 13.74 -24.04 0.11
CA THR A 3 12.74 -25.11 0.00
C THR A 3 11.99 -24.90 -1.32
N ASP A 4 12.54 -25.42 -2.42
CA ASP A 4 11.82 -25.50 -3.72
C ASP A 4 10.86 -26.70 -3.78
N GLN A 5 10.81 -27.52 -2.72
CA GLN A 5 9.71 -28.46 -2.54
C GLN A 5 8.48 -27.74 -2.03
N LYS A 6 7.50 -27.60 -2.90
CA LYS A 6 6.22 -27.01 -2.58
C LYS A 6 5.43 -28.00 -1.70
N TYR A 7 5.04 -27.56 -0.50
CA TYR A 7 4.34 -28.37 0.52
C TYR A 7 3.13 -29.15 -0.02
N TYR A 8 2.47 -28.65 -1.06
CA TYR A 8 1.32 -29.32 -1.69
C TYR A 8 1.66 -30.63 -2.42
N ASN A 9 2.93 -30.94 -2.64
CA ASN A 9 3.39 -32.18 -3.27
C ASN A 9 3.87 -33.24 -2.27
N LEU A 10 3.90 -32.92 -0.96
CA LEU A 10 4.35 -33.86 0.08
C LEU A 10 3.22 -34.81 0.47
N SER A 11 3.57 -36.03 0.87
CA SER A 11 2.60 -36.92 1.53
C SER A 11 2.23 -36.38 2.92
N LEU A 12 1.07 -36.79 3.45
CA LEU A 12 0.61 -36.30 4.76
C LEU A 12 1.62 -36.61 5.88
N ASP A 13 2.22 -37.81 5.88
CA ASP A 13 3.23 -38.19 6.89
C ASP A 13 4.50 -37.32 6.82
N GLN A 14 4.94 -36.98 5.60
CA GLN A 14 6.06 -36.07 5.38
C GLN A 14 5.70 -34.65 5.86
N LEU A 15 4.48 -34.19 5.57
CA LEU A 15 4.00 -32.88 5.99
C LEU A 15 3.94 -32.75 7.51
N TYR A 16 3.42 -33.77 8.22
CA TYR A 16 3.33 -33.78 9.68
C TYR A 16 4.71 -33.80 10.35
N THR A 17 5.67 -34.51 9.76
CA THR A 17 7.05 -34.54 10.23
C THR A 17 7.72 -33.18 10.03
N GLU A 18 7.61 -32.60 8.82
CA GLU A 18 8.22 -31.31 8.48
C GLU A 18 7.65 -30.16 9.32
N LEU A 19 6.32 -30.11 9.45
CA LEU A 19 5.62 -29.10 10.25
C LEU A 19 5.62 -29.41 11.75
N ASN A 20 6.23 -30.51 12.19
CA ASN A 20 6.26 -30.98 13.57
C ASN A 20 4.88 -30.85 14.24
N THR A 21 3.88 -31.53 13.68
CA THR A 21 2.50 -31.48 14.16
C THR A 21 1.88 -32.86 14.14
N ASN A 22 0.98 -33.13 15.09
CA ASN A 22 0.24 -34.38 15.11
C ASN A 22 -1.04 -34.26 14.26
N ALA A 23 -1.38 -35.32 13.51
CA ALA A 23 -2.58 -35.36 12.68
C ALA A 23 -3.89 -35.36 13.48
N ASN A 24 -3.89 -35.99 14.66
CA ASN A 24 -5.09 -36.19 15.48
C ASN A 24 -5.22 -35.15 16.60
N SER A 25 -4.11 -34.82 17.26
CA SER A 25 -4.11 -33.90 18.41
C SER A 25 -3.67 -32.48 18.08
N GLY A 26 -3.19 -32.23 16.85
CA GLY A 26 -2.66 -30.92 16.47
C GLY A 26 -1.38 -30.54 17.22
N LEU A 27 -1.22 -29.25 17.48
CA LEU A 27 -0.09 -28.67 18.23
C LEU A 27 -0.41 -28.57 19.72
N SER A 28 0.61 -28.76 20.55
CA SER A 28 0.51 -28.46 21.98
C SER A 28 0.50 -26.95 22.27
N GLU A 29 -0.05 -26.54 23.43
CA GLU A 29 -0.04 -25.12 23.82
C GLU A 29 1.37 -24.54 23.95
N GLU A 30 2.32 -25.31 24.48
CA GLU A 30 3.74 -24.94 24.52
C GLU A 30 4.30 -24.66 23.12
N GLU A 31 4.04 -25.52 22.14
CA GLU A 31 4.50 -25.31 20.76
C GLU A 31 3.83 -24.10 20.10
N VAL A 32 2.55 -23.86 20.39
CA VAL A 32 1.84 -22.66 19.91
C VAL A 32 2.51 -21.40 20.45
N LYS A 33 2.81 -21.34 21.75
CA LYS A 33 3.52 -20.19 22.36
C LYS A 33 4.89 -19.98 21.73
N GLN A 34 5.69 -21.04 21.59
CA GLN A 34 7.01 -20.95 20.95
C GLN A 34 6.93 -20.46 19.50
N ARG A 35 5.93 -20.92 18.74
CA ARG A 35 5.70 -20.47 17.36
C ARG A 35 5.26 -19.01 17.31
N LEU A 36 4.39 -18.57 18.21
CA LEU A 36 3.98 -17.17 18.31
C LEU A 36 5.14 -16.25 18.66
N GLU A 37 6.07 -16.67 19.53
CA GLU A 37 7.28 -15.91 19.82
C GLU A 37 8.23 -15.84 18.62
N LYS A 38 8.36 -16.94 17.86
CA LYS A 38 9.25 -17.01 16.70
C LYS A 38 8.72 -16.30 15.45
N TYR A 39 7.44 -16.47 15.15
CA TYR A 39 6.83 -16.02 13.89
C TYR A 39 5.89 -14.82 14.07
N GLY A 40 5.44 -14.54 15.29
CA GLY A 40 4.43 -13.54 15.56
C GLY A 40 3.00 -14.02 15.27
N LEU A 41 2.04 -13.12 15.51
CA LEU A 41 0.64 -13.35 15.17
C LEU A 41 0.47 -13.38 13.65
N ASN A 42 -0.41 -14.27 13.15
CA ASN A 42 -0.84 -14.28 11.76
C ASN A 42 -1.83 -13.12 11.49
N GLU A 43 -1.36 -11.88 11.65
CA GLU A 43 -2.10 -10.68 11.31
C GLU A 43 -1.30 -9.81 10.34
N LEU A 44 -1.99 -9.19 9.39
CA LEU A 44 -1.36 -8.20 8.53
C LEU A 44 -1.02 -6.96 9.36
N PRO A 45 0.19 -6.37 9.20
CA PRO A 45 0.60 -5.21 9.97
C PRO A 45 -0.40 -4.05 9.80
N LYS A 46 -0.97 -3.60 10.92
CA LYS A 46 -1.90 -2.48 10.98
C LYS A 46 -1.14 -1.16 10.77
N TYR A 47 -0.82 -0.84 9.52
CA TYR A 47 -0.28 0.48 9.18
C TYR A 47 -1.38 1.55 9.31
N LYS A 48 -1.51 2.13 10.51
CA LYS A 48 -2.18 3.43 10.67
C LYS A 48 -1.26 4.52 10.09
N ARG A 49 -1.23 4.65 8.76
CA ARG A 49 -0.60 5.85 8.17
C ARG A 49 -1.46 7.05 8.59
N SER A 50 -0.82 8.08 9.14
CA SER A 50 -1.48 9.36 9.46
C SER A 50 -2.27 9.85 8.25
N PHE A 51 -3.47 10.39 8.46
CA PHE A 51 -4.32 10.93 7.40
C PHE A 51 -3.51 11.88 6.49
N VAL A 52 -2.69 12.74 7.11
CA VAL A 52 -1.76 13.63 6.40
C VAL A 52 -0.80 12.85 5.49
N LYS A 53 -0.22 11.75 5.95
CA LYS A 53 0.74 10.95 5.18
C LYS A 53 0.10 10.15 4.05
N ILE A 54 -1.21 9.89 4.10
CA ILE A 54 -1.96 9.22 3.03
C ILE A 54 -2.42 10.22 1.97
N TYR A 55 -2.95 11.36 2.42
CA TYR A 55 -3.63 12.32 1.54
C TYR A 55 -2.72 13.46 1.05
N LEU A 56 -1.66 13.82 1.77
CA LEU A 56 -0.64 14.79 1.30
C LEU A 56 0.55 14.12 0.59
N ALA A 57 0.78 12.82 0.76
CA ALA A 57 1.86 12.13 0.03
C ALA A 57 1.81 12.30 -1.51
N PRO A 58 0.61 12.35 -2.15
CA PRO A 58 0.53 12.66 -3.57
C PRO A 58 1.12 14.02 -3.94
N LEU A 59 1.06 15.04 -3.07
CA LEU A 59 1.63 16.37 -3.36
C LEU A 59 3.16 16.34 -3.53
N PHE A 60 3.81 15.37 -2.90
CA PHE A 60 5.26 15.14 -3.02
C PHE A 60 5.61 14.15 -4.13
N ASN A 61 4.64 13.72 -4.95
CA ASN A 61 4.92 12.91 -6.12
C ASN A 61 5.69 13.74 -7.16
N TRP A 62 6.80 13.18 -7.66
CA TRP A 62 7.66 13.82 -8.65
C TRP A 62 6.91 14.44 -9.83
N LEU A 63 5.85 13.77 -10.33
CA LEU A 63 5.03 14.31 -11.42
C LEU A 63 4.28 15.59 -11.01
N ILE A 64 3.67 15.60 -9.82
CA ILE A 64 2.94 16.78 -9.31
C ILE A 64 3.90 17.93 -9.05
N VAL A 65 5.11 17.65 -8.53
CA VAL A 65 6.15 18.66 -8.34
C VAL A 65 6.55 19.32 -9.66
N ILE A 66 6.75 18.54 -10.73
CA ILE A 66 7.04 19.07 -12.08
C ILE A 66 5.91 20.00 -12.55
N TYR A 67 4.66 19.60 -12.39
CA TYR A 67 3.54 20.45 -12.77
C TYR A 67 3.45 21.74 -11.95
N LEU A 68 3.76 21.67 -10.64
CA LEU A 68 3.80 22.86 -9.77
C LEU A 68 4.89 23.84 -10.21
N PHE A 69 6.07 23.33 -10.59
CA PHE A 69 7.14 24.13 -11.17
C PHE A 69 6.72 24.77 -12.50
N GLY A 70 6.04 24.03 -13.38
CA GLY A 70 5.49 24.57 -14.62
C GLY A 70 4.49 25.71 -14.37
N ALA A 71 3.58 25.53 -13.42
CA ALA A 71 2.63 26.57 -13.01
C ALA A 71 3.34 27.80 -12.43
N LEU A 72 4.39 27.60 -11.63
CA LEU A 72 5.20 28.68 -11.06
C LEU A 72 5.92 29.48 -12.15
N ILE A 73 6.57 28.82 -13.11
CA ILE A 73 7.27 29.49 -14.22
C ILE A 73 6.29 30.33 -15.06
N LEU A 74 5.10 29.79 -15.37
CA LEU A 74 4.05 30.50 -16.08
C LEU A 74 3.55 31.73 -15.30
N PHE A 75 3.39 31.59 -13.97
CA PHE A 75 2.99 32.69 -13.11
C PHE A 75 4.03 33.82 -13.09
N LEU A 76 5.33 33.49 -12.95
CA LEU A 76 6.40 34.49 -13.03
C LEU A 76 6.44 35.16 -14.41
N ALA A 77 6.34 34.40 -15.50
CA ALA A 77 6.33 34.94 -16.86
C ALA A 77 5.17 35.94 -17.09
N SER A 78 4.01 35.70 -16.47
CA SER A 78 2.88 36.63 -16.49
C SER A 78 3.16 37.92 -15.71
N LEU A 79 3.86 37.84 -14.57
CA LEU A 79 4.18 39.00 -13.74
C LEU A 79 5.19 39.95 -14.42
N PHE A 80 6.12 39.39 -15.19
CA PHE A 80 7.09 40.16 -15.98
C PHE A 80 6.54 40.68 -17.32
N GLY A 81 5.25 40.50 -17.60
CA GLY A 81 4.61 40.98 -18.84
C GLY A 81 5.08 40.24 -20.11
N LEU A 82 5.77 39.10 -19.96
CA LEU A 82 6.34 38.34 -21.07
C LEU A 82 5.28 37.50 -21.80
N SER A 83 4.21 37.13 -21.10
CA SER A 83 3.01 36.53 -21.71
C SER A 83 1.79 36.73 -20.81
N SER A 84 0.80 37.48 -21.25
CA SER A 84 -0.50 37.63 -20.57
C SER A 84 -1.52 36.62 -21.08
N ASN A 85 -1.14 35.34 -21.17
CA ASN A 85 -2.03 34.28 -21.63
C ASN A 85 -2.72 33.60 -20.43
N ILE A 86 -3.71 34.30 -19.87
CA ILE A 86 -4.58 33.82 -18.79
C ILE A 86 -5.16 32.43 -19.11
N LEU A 87 -5.41 32.14 -20.39
CA LEU A 87 -5.86 30.83 -20.86
C LEU A 87 -4.86 29.70 -20.57
N ILE A 88 -3.56 29.92 -20.75
CA ILE A 88 -2.51 28.91 -20.51
C ILE A 88 -2.40 28.62 -19.01
N ILE A 89 -2.49 29.67 -18.18
CA ILE A 89 -2.46 29.54 -16.72
C ILE A 89 -3.69 28.75 -16.24
N ALA A 90 -4.89 29.13 -16.72
CA ALA A 90 -6.13 28.44 -16.39
C ALA A 90 -6.12 26.97 -16.83
N LEU A 91 -5.63 26.68 -18.04
CA LEU A 91 -5.50 25.31 -18.55
C LEU A 91 -4.52 24.48 -17.70
N THR A 92 -3.37 25.05 -17.34
CA THR A 92 -2.37 24.38 -16.51
C THR A 92 -2.91 24.04 -15.12
N LEU A 93 -3.59 25.00 -14.47
CA LEU A 93 -4.25 24.76 -13.18
C LEU A 93 -5.33 23.69 -13.30
N GLY A 94 -6.10 23.68 -14.40
CA GLY A 94 -7.10 22.64 -14.67
C GLY A 94 -6.49 21.24 -14.79
N ILE A 95 -5.36 21.10 -15.49
CA ILE A 95 -4.64 19.83 -15.62
C ILE A 95 -4.11 19.35 -14.27
N VAL A 96 -3.53 20.25 -13.46
CA VAL A 96 -3.06 19.93 -12.10
C VAL A 96 -4.21 19.47 -11.22
N LEU A 97 -5.34 20.17 -11.26
CA LEU A 97 -6.52 19.82 -10.48
C LEU A 97 -7.04 18.43 -10.87
N LEU A 98 -7.15 18.14 -12.17
CA LEU A 98 -7.58 16.84 -12.67
C LEU A 98 -6.61 15.72 -12.22
N ASN A 99 -5.31 15.96 -12.31
CA ASN A 99 -4.29 15.00 -11.88
C ASN A 99 -4.42 14.68 -10.38
N CYS A 100 -4.62 15.72 -9.55
CA CYS A 100 -4.84 15.57 -8.11
C CYS A 100 -6.10 14.75 -7.81
N LEU A 101 -7.23 15.04 -8.48
CA LEU A 101 -8.48 14.29 -8.32
C LEU A 101 -8.30 12.81 -8.68
N VAL A 102 -7.66 12.53 -9.81
CA VAL A 102 -7.36 11.16 -10.24
C VAL A 102 -6.48 10.45 -9.22
N ALA A 103 -5.44 11.10 -8.70
CA ALA A 103 -4.57 10.54 -7.67
C ALA A 103 -5.33 10.19 -6.38
N ILE A 104 -6.23 11.07 -5.91
CA ILE A 104 -7.06 10.83 -4.73
C ILE A 104 -7.97 9.62 -4.93
N ILE A 105 -8.61 9.50 -6.10
CA ILE A 105 -9.49 8.36 -6.42
C ILE A 105 -8.70 7.05 -6.45
N GLN A 106 -7.50 7.05 -7.03
CA GLN A 106 -6.63 5.87 -7.05
C GLN A 106 -6.21 5.46 -5.63
N GLN A 107 -5.82 6.44 -4.81
CA GLN A 107 -5.43 6.22 -3.42
C GLN A 107 -6.59 5.62 -2.61
N TYR A 108 -7.80 6.15 -2.77
CA TYR A 108 -9.01 5.64 -2.12
C TYR A 108 -9.28 4.18 -2.51
N ARG A 109 -9.20 3.85 -3.81
CA ARG A 109 -9.40 2.48 -4.30
C ARG A 109 -8.35 1.52 -3.76
N ALA A 110 -7.09 1.94 -3.65
CA ALA A 110 -6.01 1.13 -3.09
C ALA A 110 -6.25 0.83 -1.60
N GLN A 111 -6.63 1.85 -0.81
CA GLN A 111 -6.97 1.68 0.61
C GLN A 111 -8.16 0.74 0.81
N LYS A 112 -9.21 0.87 -0.02
CA LYS A 112 -10.37 -0.04 0.03
C LYS A 112 -9.99 -1.50 -0.22
N LYS A 113 -9.10 -1.76 -1.19
CA LYS A 113 -8.60 -3.11 -1.48
C LYS A 113 -7.80 -3.69 -0.30
N LEU A 114 -6.91 -2.89 0.30
CA LEU A 114 -6.15 -3.32 1.47
C LEU A 114 -7.06 -3.63 2.66
N LYS A 115 -8.08 -2.79 2.90
CA LYS A 115 -9.06 -3.03 3.95
C LYS A 115 -9.83 -4.34 3.73
N ALA A 116 -10.28 -4.59 2.49
CA ALA A 116 -10.94 -5.85 2.15
C ALA A 116 -10.02 -7.07 2.35
N LEU A 117 -8.73 -6.98 1.99
CA LEU A 117 -7.76 -8.04 2.26
C LEU A 117 -7.56 -8.28 3.77
N GLN A 118 -7.54 -7.21 4.57
CA GLN A 118 -7.47 -7.34 6.02
C GLN A 118 -8.71 -8.01 6.61
N GLU A 119 -9.91 -7.69 6.09
CA GLU A 119 -11.16 -8.34 6.52
C GLU A 119 -11.21 -9.83 6.14
N LEU A 120 -10.61 -10.22 5.00
CA LEU A 120 -10.52 -11.62 4.57
C LEU A 120 -9.45 -12.42 5.32
N ALA A 121 -8.33 -11.77 5.69
CA ALA A 121 -7.21 -12.42 6.36
C ALA A 121 -7.34 -12.41 7.89
N ALA A 122 -8.25 -11.62 8.45
CA ALA A 122 -8.50 -11.60 9.89
C ALA A 122 -9.03 -12.97 10.33
N PRO A 123 -8.37 -13.65 11.28
CA PRO A 123 -8.89 -14.90 11.81
C PRO A 123 -10.21 -14.60 12.52
N THR A 124 -11.29 -15.24 12.06
CA THR A 124 -12.52 -15.36 12.85
C THR A 124 -12.20 -16.25 14.04
N THR A 125 -12.11 -15.65 15.22
CA THR A 125 -12.14 -16.36 16.51
C THR A 125 -13.35 -17.26 16.59
#